data_AF-A0A7W7ZEE2-F1
#
_entry.id   AF-A0A7W7ZEE2-F1
#
_cell.length_a   1.000
_cell.length_b   1.000
_cell.length_c   1.000
_cell.angle_alpha   90.00
_cell.angle_beta   90.00
_cell.angle_gamma   90.00
#
_symmetry.space_group_name_H-M   'P 1'
#
loop_
_entity.id
_entity.type
_entity.pdbx_description
1 polymer ?
#
loop_
_entity_poly.entity_id
_entity_poly.type
_entity_poly.pdbx_seq_one_letter_code
_entity_poly.pdbx_strand_id
1 'polypeptide(L)'
;MRVVYELKPGTKITEEQRKMLRALKDRPIDFSDIPELPPDAFKDAVRGKFYRPVKQAVSLRLDADVLAWLKRDGEGYQTRVNRMLRERMLAELKQV
;
A
#
# COMPACT_ATOMS: atom_id res chain seq x y z
N MET A 1 -4.98 23.69 27.35
CA MET A 1 -6.22 23.63 26.55
C MET A 1 -5.89 22.98 25.21
N ARG A 2 -6.48 21.84 24.86
CA ARG A 2 -6.12 21.06 23.65
C ARG A 2 -7.15 21.37 22.56
N VAL A 3 -6.73 22.04 21.48
CA VAL A 3 -7.61 22.26 20.31
C VAL A 3 -7.58 20.97 19.48
N VAL A 4 -8.72 20.30 19.39
CA VAL A 4 -8.88 19.10 18.55
C VAL A 4 -9.63 19.53 17.30
N TYR A 5 -8.98 19.42 16.14
CA TYR A 5 -9.61 19.67 14.84
C TYR A 5 -10.12 18.34 14.29
N GLU A 6 -11.40 18.03 14.48
CA GLU A 6 -12.05 16.89 13.82
C GLU A 6 -12.71 17.33 12.51
N LEU A 7 -12.07 17.01 11.38
CA LEU A 7 -12.68 17.14 10.05
C LEU A 7 -13.23 15.77 9.63
N LYS A 8 -14.53 15.71 9.32
CA LYS A 8 -15.13 14.48 8.79
C LYS A 8 -14.58 14.20 7.38
N PRO A 9 -14.32 12.93 7.01
CA PRO A 9 -13.94 12.58 5.64
C PRO A 9 -14.96 13.13 4.63
N GLY A 10 -14.49 13.83 3.59
CA GLY A 10 -15.34 14.43 2.56
C GLY A 10 -15.84 15.84 2.85
N THR A 11 -15.45 16.46 3.97
CA THR A 11 -15.77 17.87 4.24
C THR A 11 -15.08 18.76 3.20
N LYS A 12 -15.86 19.49 2.41
CA LYS A 12 -15.31 20.43 1.41
C LYS A 12 -14.75 21.65 2.14
N ILE A 13 -13.57 22.11 1.71
CA ILE A 13 -12.99 23.37 2.17
C ILE A 13 -13.92 24.54 1.85
N THR A 14 -14.02 25.51 2.76
CA THR A 14 -14.82 26.72 2.56
C THR A 14 -14.17 27.64 1.53
N GLU A 15 -14.94 28.58 0.98
CA GLU A 15 -14.41 29.60 0.06
C GLU A 15 -13.34 30.48 0.71
N GLU A 16 -13.47 30.77 2.01
CA GLU A 16 -12.45 31.50 2.77
C GLU A 16 -11.14 30.70 2.88
N GLN A 17 -11.23 29.41 3.18
CA GLN A 17 -10.07 28.51 3.22
C GLN A 17 -9.40 28.40 1.84
N ARG A 18 -10.20 28.33 0.77
CA ARG A 18 -9.68 28.36 -0.62
C ARG A 18 -8.94 29.65 -0.91
N LYS A 19 -9.49 30.80 -0.53
CA LYS A 19 -8.86 32.11 -0.71
C LYS A 19 -7.54 32.19 0.05
N MET A 20 -7.50 31.68 1.28
CA MET A 20 -6.28 31.62 2.10
C MET A 20 -5.21 30.72 1.45
N LEU A 21 -5.58 29.52 0.98
CA LEU A 21 -4.66 28.63 0.26
C LEU A 21 -4.11 29.27 -1.01
N ARG A 22 -4.94 30.01 -1.76
CA ARG A 22 -4.47 30.75 -2.94
C ARG A 22 -3.47 31.84 -2.58
N ALA A 23 -3.70 32.57 -1.49
CA ALA A 23 -2.78 33.61 -1.01
C ALA A 23 -1.43 33.03 -0.53
N LEU A 24 -1.41 31.78 -0.08
CA LEU A 24 -0.19 31.08 0.35
C LEU A 24 0.65 30.54 -0.82
N LYS A 25 0.08 30.43 -2.03
CA LYS A 25 0.73 29.81 -3.19
C LYS A 25 2.06 30.47 -3.57
N ASP A 26 2.14 31.79 -3.47
CA ASP A 26 3.28 32.57 -3.94
C ASP A 26 4.30 32.89 -2.83
N ARG A 27 4.07 32.38 -1.61
CA ARG A 27 5.00 32.56 -0.49
C ARG A 27 6.22 31.66 -0.68
N PRO A 28 7.46 32.17 -0.48
CA PRO A 28 8.64 31.31 -0.48
C PRO A 28 8.57 30.28 0.65
N ILE A 29 8.91 29.04 0.33
CA ILE A 29 9.01 27.94 1.29
C ILE A 29 10.35 28.08 2.01
N ASP A 30 10.31 28.04 3.34
CA ASP A 30 11.50 28.02 4.18
C ASP A 30 11.93 26.56 4.39
N PHE A 31 13.21 26.28 4.15
CA PHE A 31 13.84 24.96 4.29
C PHE A 31 14.94 24.94 5.36
N SER A 32 14.99 25.95 6.22
CA SER A 32 16.02 26.07 7.26
C SER A 32 15.96 24.96 8.31
N ASP A 33 14.78 24.39 8.55
CA ASP A 33 14.54 23.29 9.49
C ASP A 33 14.65 21.90 8.84
N ILE A 34 14.24 21.79 7.57
CA ILE A 34 14.20 20.53 6.82
C ILE A 34 14.74 20.77 5.41
N PRO A 35 15.95 20.25 5.08
CA PRO A 35 16.52 20.43 3.75
C PRO A 35 15.69 19.71 2.70
N GLU A 36 15.71 20.24 1.47
CA GLU A 36 15.05 19.60 0.33
C GLU A 36 15.62 18.21 0.07
N LEU A 37 14.72 17.27 -0.26
CA LEU A 37 15.10 15.91 -0.58
C LEU A 37 15.83 15.91 -1.94
N PRO A 38 17.04 15.33 -2.05
CA PRO A 38 17.74 15.29 -3.32
C PRO A 38 16.92 14.47 -4.34
N PRO A 39 17.00 14.79 -5.65
CA PRO A 39 16.29 14.05 -6.70
C PRO A 39 16.57 12.53 -6.66
N ASP A 40 17.76 12.19 -6.18
CA ASP A 40 18.29 10.84 -6.06
C ASP A 40 17.82 10.08 -4.82
N ALA A 41 17.15 10.74 -3.88
CA ALA A 41 16.71 10.14 -2.62
C ALA A 41 15.78 8.93 -2.82
N PHE A 42 15.09 8.86 -3.96
CA PHE A 42 14.18 7.78 -4.29
C PHE A 42 14.78 6.71 -5.22
N LYS A 43 16.08 6.77 -5.55
CA LYS A 43 16.73 5.79 -6.44
C LYS A 43 16.51 4.34 -5.99
N ASP A 44 16.60 4.09 -4.69
CA ASP A 44 16.44 2.76 -4.10
C ASP A 44 15.07 2.56 -3.41
N ALA A 45 14.11 3.45 -3.67
CA ALA A 45 12.81 3.39 -3.01
C ALA A 45 11.99 2.17 -3.49
N VAL A 46 11.77 1.22 -2.59
CA VAL A 46 10.95 0.04 -2.88
C VAL A 46 9.48 0.33 -2.59
N ARG A 47 8.67 0.43 -3.65
CA ARG A 47 7.21 0.55 -3.52
C ARG A 47 6.64 -0.69 -2.85
N GLY A 48 5.86 -0.49 -1.78
CA GLY A 48 5.12 -1.58 -1.13
C GLY A 48 5.96 -2.49 -0.22
N LYS A 49 7.16 -2.07 0.21
CA LYS A 49 8.00 -2.83 1.18
C LYS A 49 7.23 -3.27 2.44
N PHE A 50 6.27 -2.48 2.90
CA PHE A 50 5.44 -2.76 4.07
C PHE A 50 4.05 -3.31 3.75
N TYR A 51 3.74 -3.57 2.47
CA TYR A 51 2.45 -4.14 2.10
C TYR A 51 2.34 -5.56 2.65
N ARG A 52 1.38 -5.77 3.57
CA ARG A 52 1.01 -7.09 4.08
C ARG A 52 -0.34 -7.47 3.46
N PRO A 53 -0.41 -8.51 2.61
CA PRO A 53 -1.68 -9.00 2.11
C PRO A 53 -2.55 -9.45 3.27
N VAL A 54 -3.79 -8.94 3.34
CA VAL A 54 -4.80 -9.45 4.27
C VAL A 54 -5.21 -10.83 3.79
N LYS A 55 -4.83 -11.87 4.53
CA LYS A 55 -5.21 -13.26 4.23
C LYS A 55 -6.65 -13.47 4.69
N GLN A 56 -7.50 -13.96 3.81
CA GLN A 56 -8.84 -14.41 4.18
C GLN A 56 -8.82 -15.92 4.38
N ALA A 57 -9.30 -16.38 5.53
CA ALA A 57 -9.43 -17.80 5.81
C ALA A 57 -10.64 -18.34 5.05
N VAL A 58 -10.39 -19.14 4.01
CA VAL A 58 -11.41 -19.80 3.21
C VAL A 58 -11.27 -21.31 3.32
N SER A 59 -12.40 -22.03 3.33
CA SER A 59 -12.40 -23.49 3.26
C SER A 59 -12.44 -23.92 1.79
N LEU A 60 -11.36 -24.52 1.30
CA LEU A 60 -11.22 -25.04 -0.06
C LEU A 60 -10.87 -26.52 0.00
N ARG A 61 -11.45 -27.31 -0.91
CA ARG A 61 -11.07 -28.72 -1.12
C ARG A 61 -10.00 -28.79 -2.20
N LEU A 62 -8.95 -29.55 -1.95
CA LEU A 62 -7.86 -29.85 -2.88
C LEU A 62 -7.79 -31.37 -3.04
N ASP A 63 -7.39 -31.82 -4.22
CA ASP A 63 -7.15 -33.24 -4.48
C ASP A 63 -6.01 -33.79 -3.61
N ALA A 64 -6.08 -35.09 -3.30
CA ALA A 64 -5.18 -35.73 -2.34
C ALA A 64 -3.73 -35.76 -2.85
N ASP A 65 -3.52 -35.95 -4.14
CA ASP A 65 -2.23 -35.94 -4.82
C ASP A 65 -1.60 -34.54 -4.84
N VAL A 66 -2.41 -33.50 -5.13
CA VAL A 66 -1.99 -32.10 -5.07
C VAL A 66 -1.58 -31.73 -3.64
N LEU A 67 -2.36 -32.15 -2.64
CA LEU A 67 -2.04 -31.92 -1.24
C LEU A 67 -0.75 -32.64 -0.81
N ALA A 68 -0.54 -33.87 -1.27
CA ALA A 68 0.69 -34.63 -1.01
C ALA A 68 1.92 -33.95 -1.64
N TRP A 69 1.80 -33.51 -2.90
CA TRP A 69 2.86 -32.77 -3.59
C TRP A 69 3.21 -31.47 -2.87
N LEU A 70 2.22 -30.69 -2.45
CA LEU A 70 2.42 -29.42 -1.74
C LEU A 70 3.10 -29.62 -0.38
N LYS A 71 2.85 -30.75 0.29
CA LYS A 71 3.42 -31.11 1.60
C LYS A 71 4.80 -31.77 1.49
N ARG A 72 5.28 -32.11 0.30
CA ARG A 72 6.58 -32.77 0.09
C ARG A 72 7.75 -32.05 0.76
N ASP A 73 7.76 -30.72 0.70
CA ASP A 73 8.85 -29.87 1.25
C ASP A 73 8.62 -29.47 2.72
N GLY A 74 7.72 -30.15 3.43
CA GLY A 74 7.46 -29.91 4.86
C GLY A 74 6.56 -28.72 5.14
N GLU A 75 6.79 -28.04 6.27
CA GLU A 75 5.96 -26.94 6.76
C GLU A 75 5.84 -25.78 5.75
N GLY A 76 4.76 -25.00 5.85
CA GLY A 76 4.55 -23.82 5.00
C GLY A 76 3.83 -24.07 3.67
N TYR A 77 3.25 -25.26 3.45
CA TYR A 77 2.51 -25.57 2.22
C TYR A 77 1.40 -24.55 1.92
N GLN A 78 0.69 -24.04 2.94
CA GLN A 78 -0.35 -23.02 2.77
C GLN A 78 0.22 -21.72 2.18
N THR A 79 1.42 -21.31 2.59
CA THR A 79 2.11 -20.15 2.04
C THR A 79 2.53 -20.40 0.60
N ARG A 80 2.99 -21.61 0.28
CA ARG A 80 3.33 -22.02 -1.10
C ARG A 80 2.11 -21.99 -2.02
N VAL A 81 0.98 -22.54 -1.57
CA VAL A 81 -0.31 -22.49 -2.30
C VAL A 81 -0.69 -21.06 -2.64
N ASN A 82 -0.70 -20.17 -1.64
CA ASN A 82 -1.09 -18.77 -1.87
C ASN A 82 -0.13 -18.04 -2.82
N ARG A 83 1.17 -18.36 -2.78
CA ARG A 83 2.15 -17.81 -3.73
C ARG A 83 1.87 -18.26 -5.16
N MET A 84 1.68 -19.57 -5.38
CA MET A 84 1.38 -20.12 -6.71
C MET A 84 0.10 -19.53 -7.31
N LEU A 85 -0.96 -19.43 -6.50
CA LEU A 85 -2.23 -18.82 -6.92
C LEU A 85 -2.05 -17.35 -7.31
N ARG A 86 -1.26 -16.59 -6.53
CA ARG A 86 -0.95 -15.19 -6.84
C ARG A 86 -0.15 -15.05 -8.13
N GLU A 87 0.86 -15.88 -8.33
CA GLU A 87 1.67 -15.88 -9.56
C GLU A 87 0.81 -16.15 -10.78
N ARG A 88 -0.09 -17.15 -10.71
CA ARG A 88 -1.02 -17.46 -11.79
C ARG A 88 -2.00 -16.31 -12.07
N MET A 89 -2.60 -15.74 -11.02
CA MET A 89 -3.50 -14.58 -11.13
C MET A 89 -2.82 -13.38 -11.80
N LEU A 90 -1.60 -13.04 -11.37
CA LEU A 90 -0.83 -11.93 -11.96
C LEU A 90 -0.42 -12.19 -13.40
N ALA A 91 -0.13 -13.45 -13.76
CA ALA A 91 0.17 -13.83 -15.14
C ALA A 91 -1.05 -13.65 -16.06
N GLU A 92 -2.27 -13.97 -15.59
CA GLU A 92 -3.50 -13.72 -16.36
C GLU A 92 -3.79 -12.22 -16.51
N LEU A 93 -3.65 -11.45 -15.43
CA LEU A 93 -3.91 -10.00 -15.46
C LEU A 93 -2.95 -9.22 -16.37
N LYS A 94 -1.76 -9.75 -16.67
CA LYS A 94 -0.80 -9.14 -17.61
C LYS A 94 -1.08 -9.47 -19.07
N GLN A 95 -1.95 -10.44 -19.35
CA GLN A 95 -2.32 -10.84 -20.72
C GLN A 95 -3.55 -10.09 -21.26
N VAL A 96 -4.12 -9.17 -20.47
CA VAL A 96 -5.24 -8.28 -20.82
C VAL A 96 -4.71 -6.85 -20.87
#